data_AF-A0AAN7L438-F1
#
_entry.id   AF-A0AAN7L438-F1
#
_cell.length_a   1.000
_cell.length_b   1.000
_cell.length_c   1.000
_cell.angle_alpha   90.00
_cell.angle_beta   90.00
_cell.angle_gamma   90.00
#
_symmetry.space_group_name_H-M   'P 1'
#
loop_
_entity.id
_entity.type
_entity.pdbx_description
1 polymer ?
#
loop_
_entity_poly.entity_id
_entity_poly.type
_entity_poly.pdbx_seq_one_letter_code
_entity_poly.pdbx_strand_id
1 'polypeptide(L)'
;MASPTKSYVPHSFFLIALLLGPSSLATAADFSSSVCTGMLDPSCCFQVIKTIPGGGQAPSLESLCGTAISFSLSKGNQIHKYVQSLAASANNPKLKQVYSTCVQNYEDFIGNLQSAQGMLKSKDYNGVSTMASSSMTDWPNLALTSGGTTA
;
A
#
# COMPACT_ATOMS: atom_id res chain seq x y z
N MET A 1 -73.77 -1.71 -14.97
CA MET A 1 -72.73 -2.36 -15.80
C MET A 1 -71.44 -1.59 -15.61
N ALA A 2 -70.45 -2.14 -14.90
CA ALA A 2 -69.14 -1.52 -14.73
C ALA A 2 -68.09 -2.64 -14.81
N SER A 3 -67.27 -2.60 -15.85
CA SER A 3 -66.17 -3.56 -16.08
C SER A 3 -64.91 -3.09 -15.36
N PRO A 4 -64.09 -3.98 -14.78
CA PRO A 4 -62.79 -3.62 -14.24
C PRO A 4 -61.77 -3.46 -15.37
N THR A 5 -61.09 -2.31 -15.44
CA THR A 5 -59.96 -2.07 -16.34
C THR A 5 -58.73 -2.79 -15.82
N LYS A 6 -58.24 -3.78 -16.56
CA LYS A 6 -56.99 -4.49 -16.27
C LYS A 6 -55.82 -3.58 -16.68
N SER A 7 -55.10 -3.04 -15.71
CA SER A 7 -53.90 -2.23 -15.96
C SER A 7 -52.76 -3.15 -16.42
N TYR A 8 -52.47 -3.15 -17.71
CA TYR A 8 -51.30 -3.85 -18.27
C TYR A 8 -50.08 -2.93 -18.12
N VAL A 9 -49.20 -3.26 -17.19
CA VAL A 9 -47.86 -2.63 -17.12
C VAL A 9 -46.98 -3.32 -18.16
N PRO A 10 -46.53 -2.62 -19.21
CA PRO A 10 -45.76 -3.24 -20.29
C PRO A 10 -44.41 -3.72 -19.74
N HIS A 11 -44.08 -5.00 -19.99
CA HIS A 11 -42.81 -5.62 -19.57
C HIS A 11 -41.56 -4.87 -20.07
N SER A 12 -41.70 -4.04 -21.12
CA SER A 12 -40.65 -3.14 -21.62
C SER A 12 -40.21 -2.06 -20.63
N PHE A 13 -41.06 -1.62 -19.70
CA PHE A 13 -40.66 -0.61 -18.70
C PHE A 13 -39.71 -1.17 -17.64
N PHE A 14 -39.77 -2.48 -17.37
CA PHE A 14 -38.91 -3.15 -16.39
C PHE A 14 -37.46 -3.32 -16.91
N LEU A 15 -37.29 -3.49 -18.23
CA LEU A 15 -35.98 -3.63 -18.88
C LEU A 15 -35.22 -2.29 -18.96
N ILE A 16 -35.93 -1.17 -19.13
CA ILE A 16 -35.32 0.17 -19.17
C ILE A 16 -34.79 0.58 -17.79
N ALA A 17 -35.47 0.19 -16.70
CA ALA A 17 -35.00 0.46 -15.33
C ALA A 17 -33.70 -0.30 -14.98
N LEU A 18 -33.43 -1.44 -15.61
CA LEU A 18 -32.22 -2.24 -15.38
C LEU A 18 -30.97 -1.64 -16.06
N LEU A 19 -31.16 -0.88 -17.14
CA LEU A 19 -30.07 -0.21 -17.89
C LEU A 19 -29.71 1.17 -17.34
N LEU A 20 -30.61 1.81 -16.57
CA LEU A 20 -30.37 3.07 -15.86
C LEU A 20 -30.07 2.89 -14.36
N GLY A 21 -29.90 1.64 -13.91
CA GLY A 21 -29.34 1.39 -12.59
C GLY A 21 -27.97 2.07 -12.50
N PRO A 22 -27.65 2.80 -11.41
CA PRO A 22 -26.35 3.42 -11.28
C PRO A 22 -25.30 2.32 -11.33
N SER A 23 -24.61 2.20 -12.47
CA SER A 23 -23.38 1.43 -12.57
C SER A 23 -22.52 1.94 -11.43
N SER A 24 -22.32 1.11 -10.41
CA SER A 24 -21.49 1.45 -9.26
C SER A 24 -20.06 1.46 -9.75
N LEU A 25 -19.66 2.55 -10.41
CA LEU A 25 -18.30 2.72 -10.87
C LEU A 25 -17.49 2.92 -9.59
N ALA A 26 -16.82 1.86 -9.15
CA ALA A 26 -15.96 1.91 -7.98
C ALA A 26 -14.97 3.06 -8.15
N THR A 27 -15.02 4.01 -7.24
CA THR A 27 -14.19 5.21 -7.24
C THR A 27 -12.89 4.94 -6.46
N ALA A 28 -11.89 5.79 -6.65
CA ALA A 28 -10.65 5.73 -5.87
C ALA A 28 -10.88 5.89 -4.35
N ALA A 29 -11.96 6.58 -3.96
CA ALA A 29 -12.39 6.66 -2.57
C ALA A 29 -12.87 5.30 -2.04
N ASP A 30 -13.55 4.50 -2.87
CA ASP A 30 -14.03 3.16 -2.51
C ASP A 30 -12.86 2.19 -2.28
N PHE A 31 -11.80 2.27 -3.10
CA PHE A 31 -10.60 1.46 -2.92
C PHE A 31 -9.80 1.84 -1.67
N SER A 32 -9.60 3.13 -1.44
CA SER A 32 -8.89 3.62 -0.24
C SER A 32 -9.62 3.23 1.04
N SER A 33 -10.96 3.33 1.03
CA SER A 33 -11.81 2.88 2.13
C SER A 33 -11.68 1.37 2.36
N SER A 34 -11.80 0.57 1.30
CA SER A 34 -11.66 -0.89 1.37
C SER A 34 -10.31 -1.35 1.91
N VAL A 35 -9.22 -0.62 1.65
CA VAL A 35 -7.89 -0.94 2.19
C VAL A 35 -7.75 -0.49 3.64
N CYS A 36 -8.13 0.73 3.97
CA CYS A 36 -7.80 1.32 5.27
C CYS A 36 -8.70 0.85 6.42
N THR A 37 -9.95 0.45 6.17
CA THR A 37 -10.86 0.00 7.24
C THR A 37 -10.39 -1.30 7.92
N GLY A 38 -9.62 -2.14 7.22
CA GLY A 38 -9.07 -3.38 7.78
C GLY A 38 -7.73 -3.24 8.50
N MET A 39 -7.18 -2.02 8.57
CA MET A 39 -5.84 -1.76 9.13
C MET A 39 -5.90 -1.43 10.62
N LEU A 40 -4.82 -1.70 11.34
CA LEU A 40 -4.68 -1.38 12.78
C LEU A 40 -4.87 0.12 13.07
N ASP A 41 -4.43 0.98 12.14
CA ASP A 41 -4.65 2.42 12.19
C ASP A 41 -5.20 2.92 10.84
N PRO A 42 -6.53 2.99 10.70
CA PRO A 42 -7.16 3.50 9.49
C PRO A 42 -6.80 4.96 9.18
N SER A 43 -6.63 5.80 10.22
CA SER A 43 -6.30 7.22 10.04
C SER A 43 -4.91 7.38 9.45
N CYS A 44 -3.93 6.66 10.00
CA CYS A 44 -2.58 6.60 9.45
C CYS A 44 -2.60 6.09 8.01
N CYS A 45 -3.35 5.02 7.72
CA CYS A 45 -3.49 4.49 6.37
C CYS A 45 -3.99 5.56 5.37
N PHE A 46 -5.06 6.28 5.70
CA PHE A 46 -5.57 7.35 4.83
C PHE A 46 -4.56 8.48 4.64
N GLN A 47 -3.82 8.85 5.69
CA GLN A 47 -2.78 9.86 5.58
C GLN A 47 -1.65 9.39 4.66
N VAL A 48 -1.18 8.16 4.81
CA VAL A 48 -0.15 7.58 3.96
C VAL A 48 -0.60 7.57 2.49
N ILE A 49 -1.83 7.11 2.19
CA ILE A 49 -2.37 7.11 0.82
C ILE A 49 -2.35 8.50 0.21
N LYS A 50 -2.67 9.55 0.98
CA LYS A 50 -2.62 10.95 0.50
C LYS A 50 -1.20 11.41 0.18
N THR A 51 -0.17 10.86 0.82
CA THR A 51 1.23 11.19 0.51
C THR A 51 1.73 10.51 -0.76
N ILE A 52 1.08 9.43 -1.20
CA ILE A 52 1.44 8.69 -2.40
C ILE A 52 0.91 9.47 -3.62
N PRO A 53 1.78 9.92 -4.53
CA PRO A 53 1.33 10.61 -5.76
C PRO A 53 0.40 9.70 -6.56
N GLY A 54 -0.84 10.13 -6.78
CA GLY A 54 -1.86 9.34 -7.47
C GLY A 54 -2.54 8.25 -6.61
N GLY A 55 -2.15 8.07 -5.35
CA GLY A 55 -2.72 7.05 -4.46
C GLY A 55 -4.21 7.23 -4.22
N GLY A 56 -4.64 8.45 -3.89
CA GLY A 56 -6.05 8.78 -3.69
C GLY A 56 -6.91 8.82 -4.96
N GLN A 57 -6.31 8.63 -6.14
CA GLN A 57 -6.98 8.65 -7.45
C GLN A 57 -6.82 7.33 -8.21
N ALA A 58 -6.24 6.30 -7.59
CA ALA A 58 -5.98 5.03 -8.22
C ALA A 58 -7.30 4.38 -8.73
N PRO A 59 -7.42 4.04 -10.03
CA PRO A 59 -8.65 3.49 -10.61
C PRO A 59 -8.92 2.02 -10.24
N SER A 60 -8.01 1.37 -9.53
CA SER A 60 -8.14 -0.03 -9.08
C SER A 60 -7.20 -0.33 -7.92
N LEU A 61 -7.48 -1.39 -7.15
CA LEU A 61 -6.56 -1.89 -6.12
C LEU A 61 -5.18 -2.25 -6.67
N GLU A 62 -5.13 -2.80 -7.90
CA GLU A 62 -3.86 -3.14 -8.55
C GLU A 62 -3.02 -1.89 -8.83
N SER A 63 -3.64 -0.83 -9.36
CA SER A 63 -2.97 0.45 -9.60
C SER A 63 -2.55 1.15 -8.29
N LEU A 64 -3.37 1.07 -7.24
CA LEU A 64 -3.04 1.59 -5.91
C LEU A 64 -1.83 0.85 -5.34
N CYS A 65 -1.83 -0.48 -5.40
CA CYS A 65 -0.73 -1.33 -4.96
C CYS A 65 0.56 -1.01 -5.73
N GLY A 66 0.50 -0.94 -7.06
CA GLY A 66 1.66 -0.63 -7.90
C GLY A 66 2.24 0.76 -7.61
N THR A 67 1.38 1.75 -7.37
CA THR A 67 1.79 3.11 -7.01
C THR A 67 2.43 3.14 -5.61
N ALA A 68 1.84 2.43 -4.64
CA ALA A 68 2.40 2.31 -3.30
C ALA A 68 3.78 1.63 -3.31
N ILE A 69 3.94 0.51 -4.02
CA ILE A 69 5.23 -0.18 -4.18
C ILE A 69 6.27 0.77 -4.80
N SER A 70 5.91 1.48 -5.86
CA SER A 70 6.82 2.40 -6.55
C SER A 70 7.23 3.58 -5.66
N PHE A 71 6.29 4.14 -4.89
CA PHE A 71 6.56 5.19 -3.92
C PHE A 71 7.51 4.71 -2.81
N SER A 72 7.24 3.52 -2.25
CA SER A 72 8.07 2.89 -1.24
C SER A 72 9.48 2.59 -1.76
N LEU A 73 9.63 2.09 -3.00
CA LEU A 73 10.93 1.91 -3.65
C LEU A 73 11.71 3.23 -3.77
N SER A 74 11.04 4.31 -4.17
CA SER A 74 11.67 5.64 -4.30
C SER A 74 12.19 6.15 -2.94
N LYS A 75 11.38 6.02 -1.89
CA LYS A 75 11.77 6.42 -0.53
C LYS A 75 12.84 5.51 0.05
N GLY A 76 12.70 4.19 -0.12
CA GLY A 76 13.70 3.21 0.27
C GLY A 76 15.06 3.49 -0.34
N ASN A 77 15.13 3.76 -1.65
CA ASN A 77 16.37 4.12 -2.33
C ASN A 77 16.99 5.44 -1.81
N GLN A 78 16.17 6.45 -1.52
CA GLN A 78 16.66 7.70 -0.94
C GLN A 78 17.26 7.47 0.44
N ILE A 79 16.57 6.73 1.30
CA ILE A 79 17.05 6.49 2.65
C ILE A 79 18.26 5.56 2.64
N HIS A 80 18.28 4.53 1.79
CA HIS A 80 19.44 3.66 1.59
C HIS A 80 20.71 4.46 1.29
N LYS A 81 20.65 5.38 0.31
CA LYS A 81 21.77 6.28 -0.01
C LYS A 81 22.18 7.15 1.17
N TYR A 82 21.20 7.67 1.91
CA TYR A 82 21.46 8.48 3.09
C TYR A 82 22.18 7.68 4.19
N VAL A 83 21.70 6.49 4.53
CA VAL A 83 22.33 5.65 5.57
C VAL A 83 23.70 5.11 5.13
N GLN A 84 23.91 4.86 3.84
CA GLN A 84 25.25 4.58 3.29
C GLN A 84 26.22 5.74 3.53
N SER A 85 25.79 6.98 3.25
CA SER A 85 26.61 8.17 3.51
C SER A 85 26.91 8.35 5.00
N LEU A 86 25.96 8.05 5.88
CA LEU A 86 26.16 8.10 7.32
C LEU A 86 27.15 7.02 7.80
N ALA A 87 27.02 5.78 7.30
CA ALA A 87 27.95 4.69 7.62
C ALA A 87 29.39 5.00 7.18
N ALA A 88 29.55 5.63 6.02
CA ALA A 88 30.86 6.02 5.48
C ALA A 88 31.54 7.13 6.29
N SER A 89 30.76 8.04 6.88
CA SER A 89 31.26 9.22 7.62
C SER A 89 31.32 9.02 9.15
N ALA A 90 30.76 7.94 9.68
CA ALA A 90 30.72 7.68 11.11
C ALA A 90 32.10 7.28 11.66
N ASN A 91 32.65 8.10 12.57
CA ASN A 91 33.86 7.80 13.33
C ASN A 91 33.60 6.92 14.56
N ASN A 92 32.39 7.00 15.13
CA ASN A 92 32.01 6.17 16.28
C ASN A 92 31.71 4.73 15.81
N PRO A 93 32.41 3.70 16.33
CA PRO A 93 32.24 2.32 15.87
C PRO A 93 30.83 1.77 16.07
N LYS A 94 30.18 2.09 17.20
CA LYS A 94 28.79 1.65 17.46
C LYS A 94 27.82 2.28 16.47
N LEU A 95 27.99 3.57 16.19
CA LEU A 95 27.15 4.29 15.25
C LEU A 95 27.35 3.78 13.82
N LYS A 96 28.60 3.49 13.44
CA LYS A 96 28.92 2.87 12.14
C LYS A 96 28.27 1.50 11.99
N GLN A 97 28.26 0.69 13.04
CA GLN A 97 27.58 -0.61 13.04
C GLN A 97 26.07 -0.44 12.83
N VAL A 98 25.41 0.45 13.58
CA VAL A 98 23.97 0.73 13.44
C VAL A 98 23.64 1.17 12.00
N TYR A 99 24.39 2.11 11.43
CA TYR A 99 24.15 2.55 10.05
C TYR A 99 24.40 1.43 9.04
N SER A 100 25.40 0.56 9.26
CA SER A 100 25.65 -0.58 8.37
C SER A 100 24.51 -1.60 8.41
N THR A 101 23.91 -1.85 9.57
CA THR A 101 22.68 -2.66 9.68
C THR A 101 21.52 -2.00 8.96
N CYS A 102 21.33 -0.68 9.09
CA CYS A 102 20.33 0.05 8.32
C CYS A 102 20.56 -0.09 6.81
N VAL A 103 21.81 -0.02 6.34
CA VAL A 103 22.14 -0.22 4.92
C VAL A 103 21.64 -1.59 4.43
N GLN A 104 21.97 -2.66 5.15
CA GLN A 104 21.54 -4.03 4.80
C GLN A 104 20.01 -4.17 4.79
N ASN A 105 19.35 -3.66 5.83
CA ASN A 105 17.89 -3.75 5.92
C ASN A 105 17.18 -2.99 4.78
N TYR A 106 17.73 -1.84 4.37
CA TYR A 106 17.18 -1.11 3.22
C TYR A 106 17.50 -1.80 1.89
N GLU A 107 18.62 -2.50 1.76
CA GLU A 107 18.93 -3.34 0.61
C GLU A 107 17.90 -4.47 0.48
N ASP A 108 17.61 -5.18 1.57
CA ASP A 108 16.59 -6.24 1.64
C ASP A 108 15.18 -5.69 1.38
N PHE A 109 14.82 -4.56 1.99
CA PHE A 109 13.57 -3.86 1.73
C PHE A 109 13.39 -3.55 0.23
N ILE A 110 14.43 -3.02 -0.42
CA ILE A 110 14.39 -2.69 -1.86
C ILE A 110 14.23 -3.97 -2.68
N GLY A 111 15.01 -5.01 -2.40
CA GLY A 111 14.95 -6.29 -3.13
C GLY A 111 13.59 -6.98 -3.01
N ASN A 112 13.01 -6.98 -1.81
CA ASN A 112 11.67 -7.52 -1.55
C ASN A 112 10.60 -6.73 -2.32
N LEU A 113 10.66 -5.40 -2.32
CA LEU A 113 9.69 -4.59 -3.07
C LEU A 113 9.85 -4.68 -4.60
N GLN A 114 11.06 -4.86 -5.11
CA GLN A 114 11.28 -5.15 -6.53
C GLN A 114 10.65 -6.49 -6.92
N SER A 115 10.81 -7.51 -6.07
CA SER A 115 10.16 -8.81 -6.25
C SER A 115 8.64 -8.69 -6.20
N ALA A 116 8.09 -7.95 -5.23
CA ALA A 116 6.67 -7.64 -5.15
C ALA A 116 6.16 -6.94 -6.41
N GLN A 117 6.92 -6.00 -6.97
CA GLN A 117 6.54 -5.33 -8.22
C GLN A 117 6.45 -6.31 -9.40
N GLY A 118 7.38 -7.27 -9.48
CA GLY A 118 7.33 -8.35 -10.48
C GLY A 118 6.12 -9.25 -10.28
N MET A 119 5.86 -9.69 -9.05
CA MET A 119 4.71 -10.53 -8.69
C MET A 119 3.38 -9.84 -8.97
N LEU A 120 3.28 -8.53 -8.74
CA LEU A 120 2.08 -7.75 -9.07
C LEU A 120 1.77 -7.80 -10.58
N LYS A 121 2.80 -7.66 -11.43
CA LYS A 121 2.66 -7.76 -12.90
C LYS A 121 2.21 -9.16 -13.34
N SER A 122 2.63 -10.19 -12.62
CA SER A 122 2.23 -11.58 -12.83
C SER A 122 0.93 -11.96 -12.12
N LYS A 123 0.27 -11.01 -11.42
CA LYS A 123 -0.95 -11.21 -10.63
C LYS A 123 -0.80 -12.23 -9.49
N ASP A 124 0.42 -12.45 -9.02
CA ASP A 124 0.71 -13.26 -7.84
C ASP A 124 0.52 -12.42 -6.57
N TYR A 125 -0.73 -12.19 -6.18
CA TYR A 125 -1.07 -11.33 -5.05
C TYR A 125 -0.62 -11.92 -3.69
N ASN A 126 -0.51 -13.25 -3.58
CA ASN A 126 0.02 -13.91 -2.39
C ASN A 126 1.53 -13.66 -2.26
N GLY A 127 2.26 -13.75 -3.38
CA GLY A 127 3.67 -13.37 -3.46
C GLY A 127 3.88 -11.89 -3.11
N VAL A 128 3.06 -10.99 -3.66
CA VAL A 128 3.08 -9.55 -3.31
C VAL A 128 2.92 -9.36 -1.81
N SER A 129 1.91 -9.97 -1.18
CA SER A 129 1.67 -9.85 0.25
C SER A 129 2.85 -10.39 1.07
N THR A 130 3.42 -11.53 0.66
CA THR A 130 4.56 -12.13 1.36
C THR A 130 5.78 -11.22 1.31
N MET A 131 6.15 -10.75 0.12
CA MET A 131 7.31 -9.87 -0.07
C MET A 131 7.12 -8.52 0.65
N ALA A 132 5.90 -7.97 0.63
CA ALA A 132 5.58 -6.75 1.37
C ALA A 132 5.76 -6.95 2.89
N SER A 133 5.25 -8.06 3.45
CA SER A 133 5.46 -8.38 4.87
C SER A 133 6.94 -8.59 5.20
N SER A 134 7.69 -9.31 4.37
CA SER A 134 9.14 -9.48 4.55
C SER A 134 9.89 -8.15 4.55
N SER A 135 9.49 -7.17 3.73
CA SER A 135 10.12 -5.83 3.72
C SER A 135 9.94 -5.04 5.04
N MET A 136 8.98 -5.43 5.88
CA MET A 136 8.71 -4.80 7.17
C MET A 136 9.42 -5.51 8.34
N THR A 137 10.03 -6.67 8.08
CA THR A 137 10.72 -7.45 9.11
C THR A 137 12.17 -6.95 9.23
N ASP A 138 12.81 -7.11 10.39
CA ASP A 138 14.23 -6.82 10.63
C ASP A 138 14.67 -5.35 10.77
N TRP A 139 13.76 -4.39 10.90
CA TRP A 139 14.15 -3.01 11.22
C TRP A 139 14.84 -2.94 12.58
N PRO A 140 16.02 -2.30 12.68
CA PRO A 140 16.77 -2.31 13.91
C PRO A 140 15.99 -1.53 14.95
N ASN A 141 15.65 -2.20 16.05
CA ASN A 141 15.06 -1.54 17.19
C ASN A 141 16.16 -0.68 17.83
N LEU A 142 16.21 0.60 17.50
CA LEU A 142 17.20 1.57 18.00
C LEU A 142 17.32 1.54 19.53
N ALA A 143 16.23 1.16 20.23
CA ALA A 143 16.18 1.04 21.69
C ALA A 143 17.00 -0.14 22.26
N LEU A 144 17.30 -1.19 21.48
CA LEU A 144 18.04 -2.37 21.96
C LEU A 144 19.54 -2.28 21.66
N THR A 145 19.95 -1.46 20.70
CA THR A 145 21.38 -1.26 20.35
C THR A 145 22.05 -0.18 21.19
N SER A 146 21.27 0.71 21.83
CA SER A 146 21.77 1.55 22.92
C SER A 146 21.82 0.72 24.20
N GLY A 147 22.76 -0.21 24.28
CA GLY A 147 23.21 -0.80 25.55
C GLY A 147 23.80 0.29 26.43
N GLY A 148 22.93 1.11 27.02
CA GLY A 148 23.17 1.89 28.22
C GLY A 148 22.64 1.06 29.38
N THR A 149 23.44 0.08 29.80
CA THR A 149 23.30 -0.48 31.15
C THR A 149 23.52 0.69 32.10
N THR A 150 22.43 1.14 32.74
CA THR A 150 22.52 2.02 33.90
C THR A 150 23.31 1.26 34.96
N ALA A 151 24.52 1.74 35.23
CA ALA A 151 25.23 1.48 36.49
C ALA A 151 24.68 2.41 37.57
#